data_AF-A0A6M1S3L2-F1
#
_entry.id   AF-A0A6M1S3L2-F1
#
_cell.length_a   1.000
_cell.length_b   1.000
_cell.length_c   1.000
_cell.angle_alpha   90.00
_cell.angle_beta   90.00
_cell.angle_gamma   90.00
#
_symmetry.space_group_name_H-M   'P 1'
#
loop_
_entity.id
_entity.type
_entity.pdbx_description
1 polymer ?
#
loop_
_entity_poly.entity_id
_entity_poly.type
_entity_poly.pdbx_seq_one_letter_code
_entity_poly.pdbx_strand_id
1 'polypeptide(L)'
;MPKLRALLLSAALLMLTATAQASVQAAEEAALAWLVKIDNSEYEQAWEAASPLLSTPLSATMLERTVALSRKDFGSVQSRRRVRVSQYTSMPGAQRGDFKVVTFQTQFANRPRVVEVVTPHLENGTWRVSGYYIE
;
A
#
# COMPACT_ATOMS: atom_id res chain seq x y z
N MET A 1 17.41 -4.97 -44.09
CA MET A 1 16.03 -4.97 -43.53
C MET A 1 16.02 -4.37 -42.11
N PRO A 2 16.15 -3.04 -41.93
CA PRO A 2 16.24 -2.42 -40.60
C PRO A 2 14.89 -2.36 -39.85
N LYS A 3 13.76 -2.54 -40.56
CA LYS A 3 12.40 -2.40 -40.00
C LYS A 3 11.98 -3.53 -39.05
N LEU A 4 12.57 -4.72 -39.17
CA LEU A 4 12.20 -5.88 -38.33
C LEU A 4 12.84 -5.82 -36.93
N ARG A 5 14.04 -5.22 -36.81
CA ARG A 5 14.69 -5.00 -35.51
C ARG A 5 14.04 -3.86 -34.72
N ALA A 6 13.58 -2.82 -35.41
CA ALA A 6 12.83 -1.73 -34.78
C ALA A 6 11.48 -2.22 -34.20
N LEU A 7 10.75 -3.10 -34.91
CA LEU A 7 9.48 -3.65 -34.43
C LEU A 7 9.64 -4.53 -33.17
N LEU A 8 10.70 -5.35 -33.11
CA LEU A 8 10.96 -6.24 -31.97
C LEU A 8 11.40 -5.48 -30.71
N LEU A 9 12.18 -4.40 -30.86
CA LEU A 9 12.51 -3.52 -29.72
C LEU A 9 11.29 -2.75 -29.18
N SER A 10 10.36 -2.33 -30.05
CA SER A 10 9.13 -1.64 -29.61
C SER A 10 8.17 -2.57 -28.86
N ALA A 11 8.03 -3.83 -29.26
CA ALA A 11 7.17 -4.79 -28.58
C ALA A 11 7.66 -5.15 -27.16
N ALA A 12 8.98 -5.33 -26.98
CA ALA A 12 9.57 -5.62 -25.67
C ALA A 12 9.42 -4.45 -24.68
N LEU A 13 9.53 -3.21 -25.16
CA LEU A 13 9.37 -2.01 -24.33
C LEU A 13 7.92 -1.82 -23.87
N LEU A 14 6.93 -2.11 -24.74
CA LEU A 14 5.51 -2.06 -24.36
C LEU A 14 5.15 -3.08 -23.28
N MET A 15 5.64 -4.33 -23.39
CA MET A 15 5.36 -5.36 -22.39
C MET A 15 5.93 -5.03 -21.01
N LEU A 16 7.14 -4.47 -20.93
CA LEU A 16 7.79 -4.13 -19.66
C LEU A 16 7.05 -3.01 -18.91
N THR A 17 6.51 -2.02 -19.65
CA THR A 17 5.72 -0.95 -19.04
C THR A 17 4.37 -1.43 -18.51
N ALA A 18 3.73 -2.38 -19.20
CA ALA A 18 2.45 -2.95 -18.79
C ALA A 18 2.57 -3.77 -17.49
N THR A 19 3.63 -4.58 -17.35
CA THR A 19 3.85 -5.39 -16.14
C THR A 19 4.18 -4.53 -14.92
N ALA A 20 5.00 -3.48 -15.10
CA ALA A 20 5.31 -2.53 -14.04
C ALA A 20 4.05 -1.79 -13.54
N GLN A 21 3.16 -1.39 -14.45
CA GLN A 21 1.91 -0.73 -14.09
C GLN A 21 0.93 -1.68 -13.39
N ALA A 22 0.80 -2.92 -13.86
CA ALA A 22 -0.03 -3.94 -13.22
C ALA A 22 0.45 -4.24 -11.78
N SER A 23 1.77 -4.29 -11.57
CA SER A 23 2.37 -4.47 -10.24
C SER A 23 2.02 -3.31 -9.29
N VAL A 24 2.09 -2.06 -9.77
CA VAL A 24 1.68 -0.88 -9.00
C VAL A 24 0.21 -0.94 -8.62
N GLN A 25 -0.65 -1.29 -9.59
CA GLN A 25 -2.09 -1.38 -9.38
C GLN A 25 -2.44 -2.45 -8.32
N ALA A 26 -1.85 -3.63 -8.42
CA ALA A 26 -2.10 -4.71 -7.47
C ALA A 26 -1.66 -4.36 -6.03
N ALA A 27 -0.53 -3.63 -5.88
CA ALA A 27 -0.09 -3.16 -4.57
C ALA A 27 -1.05 -2.10 -3.98
N GLU A 28 -1.53 -1.18 -4.82
CA GLU A 28 -2.49 -0.16 -4.41
C GLU A 28 -3.83 -0.78 -4.00
N GLU A 29 -4.33 -1.76 -4.73
CA GLU A 29 -5.54 -2.52 -4.39
C GLU A 29 -5.41 -3.23 -3.04
N ALA A 30 -4.26 -3.87 -2.78
CA ALA A 30 -3.98 -4.48 -1.49
C ALA A 30 -3.96 -3.46 -0.34
N ALA A 31 -3.37 -2.27 -0.57
CA ALA A 31 -3.39 -1.18 0.41
C ALA A 31 -4.82 -0.71 0.71
N LEU A 32 -5.64 -0.52 -0.31
CA LEU A 32 -7.03 -0.08 -0.16
C LEU A 32 -7.88 -1.14 0.54
N ALA A 33 -7.75 -2.42 0.16
CA ALA A 33 -8.46 -3.51 0.81
C ALA A 33 -8.12 -3.63 2.30
N TRP A 34 -6.86 -3.43 2.66
CA TRP A 34 -6.42 -3.38 4.05
C TRP A 34 -6.99 -2.16 4.79
N LEU A 35 -6.97 -0.97 4.17
CA LEU A 35 -7.55 0.24 4.75
C LEU A 35 -9.05 0.13 4.99
N VAL A 36 -9.81 -0.56 4.11
CA VAL A 36 -11.24 -0.82 4.35
C VAL A 36 -11.48 -1.56 5.66
N LYS A 37 -10.63 -2.54 5.98
CA LYS A 37 -10.71 -3.27 7.26
C LYS A 37 -10.47 -2.33 8.44
N ILE A 38 -9.45 -1.48 8.34
CA ILE A 38 -9.17 -0.46 9.35
C ILE A 38 -10.34 0.51 9.51
N ASP A 39 -10.92 0.99 8.41
CA ASP A 39 -12.03 1.94 8.40
C ASP A 39 -13.31 1.31 9.01
N ASN A 40 -13.50 0.01 8.85
CA ASN A 40 -14.59 -0.78 9.46
C ASN A 40 -14.29 -1.24 10.89
N SER A 41 -13.15 -0.86 11.48
CA SER A 41 -12.68 -1.34 12.78
C SER A 41 -12.47 -2.87 12.86
N GLU A 42 -12.26 -3.53 11.71
CA GLU A 42 -11.89 -4.94 11.56
C GLU A 42 -10.38 -5.14 11.78
N TYR A 43 -9.87 -4.73 12.94
CA TYR A 43 -8.42 -4.67 13.21
C TYR A 43 -7.74 -6.04 13.23
N GLU A 44 -8.45 -7.07 13.72
CA GLU A 44 -7.95 -8.45 13.72
C GLU A 44 -7.77 -8.95 12.28
N GLN A 45 -8.77 -8.73 11.42
CA GLN A 45 -8.70 -9.14 10.01
C GLN A 45 -7.65 -8.31 9.25
N ALA A 46 -7.48 -7.03 9.60
CA ALA A 46 -6.41 -6.19 9.05
C ALA A 46 -5.03 -6.72 9.46
N TRP A 47 -4.88 -7.15 10.72
CA TRP A 47 -3.65 -7.73 11.24
C TRP A 47 -3.30 -9.07 10.57
N GLU A 48 -4.27 -9.97 10.41
CA GLU A 48 -4.11 -11.26 9.74
C GLU A 48 -3.73 -11.10 8.25
N ALA A 49 -4.29 -10.09 7.58
CA ALA A 49 -4.01 -9.79 6.19
C ALA A 49 -2.68 -9.02 5.98
N ALA A 50 -2.05 -8.55 7.06
CA ALA A 50 -0.81 -7.80 6.99
C ALA A 50 0.41 -8.69 6.73
N SER A 51 1.49 -8.08 6.26
CA SER A 51 2.79 -8.77 6.17
C SER A 51 3.31 -9.04 7.59
N PRO A 52 4.05 -10.14 7.80
CA PRO A 52 4.83 -10.38 9.02
C PRO A 52 5.68 -9.20 9.48
N LEU A 53 6.12 -8.34 8.55
CA LEU A 53 6.85 -7.10 8.88
C LEU A 53 6.03 -6.12 9.74
N LEU A 54 4.70 -6.12 9.60
CA LEU A 54 3.78 -5.35 10.43
C LEU A 54 3.26 -6.20 11.60
N SER A 55 2.82 -7.43 11.34
CA SER A 55 2.10 -8.24 12.32
C SER A 55 2.97 -8.92 13.38
N THR A 56 4.26 -9.16 13.11
CA THR A 56 5.19 -9.72 14.11
C THR A 56 5.48 -8.73 15.26
N PRO A 57 5.83 -7.45 14.98
CA PRO A 57 6.13 -6.50 16.07
C PRO A 57 4.88 -5.90 16.73
N LEU A 58 3.70 -5.97 16.10
CA LEU A 58 2.45 -5.38 16.59
C LEU A 58 1.40 -6.47 16.72
N SER A 59 0.87 -6.75 17.93
CA SER A 59 -0.33 -7.59 18.05
C SER A 59 -1.55 -6.88 17.47
N ALA A 60 -2.62 -7.63 17.16
CA ALA A 60 -3.88 -7.05 16.68
C ALA A 60 -4.42 -5.95 17.61
N THR A 61 -4.38 -6.17 18.93
CA THR A 61 -4.77 -5.16 19.94
C THR A 61 -3.86 -3.93 19.93
N MET A 62 -2.55 -4.10 19.70
CA MET A 62 -1.64 -2.95 19.58
C MET A 62 -1.88 -2.17 18.28
N LEU A 63 -2.21 -2.85 17.18
CA LEU A 63 -2.62 -2.21 15.93
C LEU A 63 -3.90 -1.37 16.15
N GLU A 64 -4.95 -1.98 16.70
CA GLU A 64 -6.19 -1.30 17.07
C GLU A 64 -5.90 -0.05 17.90
N ARG A 65 -5.20 -0.21 19.03
CA ARG A 65 -4.92 0.90 19.95
C ARG A 65 -4.16 2.02 19.25
N THR A 66 -3.12 1.70 18.48
CA THR A 66 -2.30 2.70 17.76
C THR A 66 -3.12 3.47 16.74
N VAL A 67 -3.93 2.77 15.94
CA VAL A 67 -4.75 3.40 14.89
C VAL A 67 -5.89 4.20 15.49
N ALA A 68 -6.60 3.66 16.49
CA ALA A 68 -7.69 4.34 17.16
C ALA A 68 -7.22 5.62 17.87
N LEU A 69 -6.06 5.59 18.52
CA LEU A 69 -5.47 6.80 19.12
C LEU A 69 -5.11 7.84 18.05
N SER A 70 -4.53 7.42 16.92
CA SER A 70 -4.13 8.32 15.84
C SER A 70 -5.33 8.98 15.14
N ARG A 71 -6.46 8.26 15.04
CA ARG A 71 -7.67 8.69 14.33
C ARG A 71 -8.81 9.18 15.23
N LYS A 72 -8.59 9.27 16.55
CA LYS A 72 -9.62 9.47 17.57
C LYS A 72 -10.66 10.55 17.21
N ASP A 73 -10.19 11.69 16.70
CA ASP A 73 -11.04 12.85 16.43
C ASP A 73 -11.30 13.09 14.94
N PHE A 74 -10.91 12.16 14.06
CA PHE A 74 -10.99 12.38 12.61
C PHE A 74 -12.41 12.19 12.08
N GLY A 75 -13.20 11.31 12.71
CA GLY A 75 -14.51 10.89 12.22
C GLY A 75 -14.41 9.85 11.09
N SER A 76 -15.51 9.61 10.37
CA SER A 76 -15.54 8.64 9.27
C SER A 76 -14.77 9.14 8.05
N VAL A 77 -14.24 8.20 7.25
CA VAL A 77 -13.63 8.50 5.95
C VAL A 77 -14.74 8.92 4.97
N GLN A 78 -14.59 10.09 4.35
CA GLN A 78 -15.50 10.59 3.31
C GLN A 78 -14.94 10.34 1.91
N SER A 79 -13.64 10.53 1.73
CA SER A 79 -12.97 10.21 0.47
C SER A 79 -11.49 9.93 0.69
N ARG A 80 -10.92 9.13 -0.21
CA ARG A 80 -9.49 8.79 -0.23
C ARG A 80 -9.00 8.85 -1.67
N ARG A 81 -7.97 9.65 -1.94
CA ARG A 81 -7.39 9.82 -3.28
C ARG A 81 -5.90 9.56 -3.24
N ARG A 82 -5.42 8.69 -4.13
CA ARG A 82 -3.99 8.47 -4.31
C ARG A 82 -3.29 9.74 -4.81
N VAL A 83 -2.21 10.11 -4.13
CA VAL A 83 -1.33 11.23 -4.50
C VAL A 83 -0.09 10.70 -5.21
N ARG A 84 0.50 9.61 -4.72
CA ARG A 84 1.77 9.09 -5.23
C ARG A 84 1.90 7.59 -4.98
N VAL A 85 2.61 6.90 -5.87
CA VAL A 85 3.20 5.59 -5.59
C VAL A 85 4.70 5.66 -5.87
N SER A 86 5.50 5.13 -4.95
CA SER A 86 6.95 4.99 -5.12
C SER A 86 7.35 3.54 -4.93
N GLN A 87 8.35 3.08 -5.68
CA GLN A 87 8.80 1.70 -5.67
C GLN A 87 10.16 1.60 -4.98
N TYR A 88 10.33 0.60 -4.13
CA TYR A 88 11.58 0.36 -3.41
C TYR A 88 11.89 -1.13 -3.42
N THR A 89 13.18 -1.47 -3.46
CA THR A 89 13.68 -2.86 -3.34
C THR A 89 14.25 -3.16 -1.95
N SER A 90 14.30 -2.16 -1.08
CA SER A 90 14.80 -2.24 0.30
C SER A 90 14.14 -1.21 1.18
N MET A 91 13.89 -1.55 2.44
CA MET A 91 13.42 -0.65 3.49
C MET A 91 14.34 -0.74 4.73
N PRO A 92 14.46 0.32 5.54
CA PRO A 92 15.20 0.25 6.79
C PRO A 92 14.70 -0.89 7.68
N GLY A 93 15.60 -1.77 8.11
CA GLY A 93 15.27 -2.90 8.99
C GLY A 93 14.57 -4.09 8.32
N ALA A 94 14.31 -4.05 7.01
CA ALA A 94 13.72 -5.16 6.26
C ALA A 94 14.75 -5.85 5.35
N GLN A 95 14.50 -7.12 5.02
CA GLN A 95 15.23 -7.81 3.96
C GLN A 95 14.90 -7.20 2.58
N ARG A 96 15.72 -7.52 1.57
CA ARG A 96 15.44 -7.12 0.18
C ARG A 96 14.12 -7.75 -0.27
N GLY A 97 13.25 -6.95 -0.90
CA GLY A 97 11.94 -7.36 -1.39
C GLY A 97 11.30 -6.26 -2.21
N ASP A 98 10.19 -6.54 -2.89
CA ASP A 98 9.47 -5.52 -3.64
C ASP A 98 8.50 -4.78 -2.73
N PHE A 99 8.77 -3.50 -2.52
CA PHE A 99 7.92 -2.61 -1.77
C PHE A 99 7.29 -1.58 -2.69
N LYS A 100 6.09 -1.16 -2.33
CA LYS A 100 5.45 0.04 -2.84
C LYS A 100 5.11 0.92 -1.66
N VAL A 101 5.26 2.22 -1.81
CA VAL A 101 4.80 3.22 -0.85
C VAL A 101 3.72 4.01 -1.53
N VAL A 102 2.49 3.84 -1.06
CA VAL A 102 1.30 4.50 -1.59
C VAL A 102 0.93 5.62 -0.63
N THR A 103 0.92 6.85 -1.13
CA THR A 103 0.48 8.02 -0.37
C THR A 103 -0.92 8.41 -0.82
N PHE A 104 -1.85 8.50 0.13
CA PHE A 104 -3.20 8.99 -0.08
C PHE A 104 -3.41 10.33 0.62
N GLN A 105 -4.23 11.18 -0.02
CA GLN A 105 -4.88 12.30 0.63
C GLN A 105 -6.28 11.84 1.02
N THR A 106 -6.58 11.90 2.31
CA THR A 106 -7.85 11.41 2.85
C THR A 106 -8.60 12.53 3.53
N GLN A 107 -9.89 12.60 3.23
CA GLN A 107 -10.82 13.50 3.87
C GLN A 107 -11.62 12.71 4.88
N PHE A 108 -11.44 13.02 6.16
CA PHE A 108 -12.28 12.52 7.23
C PHE A 108 -13.31 13.58 7.62
N ALA A 109 -14.42 13.17 8.22
CA ALA A 109 -15.55 14.03 8.54
C ALA A 109 -15.17 15.27 9.36
N ASN A 110 -14.25 15.12 10.32
CA ASN A 110 -13.80 16.19 11.20
C ASN A 110 -12.36 16.66 10.87
N ARG A 111 -11.67 15.99 9.94
CA ARG A 111 -10.30 16.33 9.52
C ARG A 111 -10.13 16.15 8.00
N PRO A 112 -10.36 17.22 7.21
CA PRO A 112 -10.49 17.11 5.75
C PRO A 112 -9.14 17.00 5.00
N ARG A 113 -8.00 17.11 5.69
CA ARG A 113 -6.67 17.02 5.08
C ARG A 113 -5.77 16.15 5.94
N VAL A 114 -5.87 14.85 5.72
CA VAL A 114 -5.00 13.85 6.34
C VAL A 114 -4.16 13.19 5.26
N VAL A 115 -2.89 12.91 5.58
CA VAL A 115 -2.02 12.14 4.71
C VAL A 115 -1.90 10.73 5.28
N GLU A 116 -2.19 9.73 4.44
CA GLU A 116 -2.00 8.33 4.78
C GLU A 116 -0.89 7.75 3.90
N VAL A 117 0.08 7.07 4.52
CA VAL A 117 1.15 6.37 3.83
C VAL A 117 1.03 4.89 4.15
N VAL A 118 0.74 4.08 3.14
CA VAL A 118 0.62 2.62 3.25
C VAL A 118 1.74 1.99 2.46
N THR A 119 2.41 1.01 3.05
CA THR A 119 3.56 0.31 2.44
C THR A 119 3.25 -1.15 2.17
N PRO A 120 2.68 -1.51 1.00
CA PRO A 120 2.63 -2.89 0.55
C PRO A 120 4.02 -3.49 0.31
N HIS A 121 4.20 -4.74 0.72
CA HIS A 121 5.35 -5.59 0.44
C HIS A 121 4.87 -6.84 -0.30
N LEU A 122 5.55 -7.21 -1.37
CA LEU A 122 5.25 -8.42 -2.14
C LEU A 122 5.88 -9.63 -1.45
N GLU A 123 5.02 -10.51 -0.94
CA GLU A 123 5.43 -11.69 -0.20
C GLU A 123 4.79 -12.93 -0.82
N ASN A 124 5.62 -13.84 -1.33
CA ASN A 124 5.18 -15.07 -1.98
C ASN A 124 4.14 -14.81 -3.08
N GLY A 125 4.36 -13.77 -3.90
CA GLY A 125 3.45 -13.37 -4.98
C GLY A 125 2.19 -12.62 -4.54
N THR A 126 2.03 -12.35 -3.23
CA THR A 126 0.88 -11.62 -2.68
C THR A 126 1.31 -10.29 -2.09
N TRP A 127 0.63 -9.20 -2.47
CA TRP A 127 0.86 -7.90 -1.83
C TRP A 127 0.17 -7.85 -0.46
N ARG A 128 0.94 -7.60 0.60
CA ARG A 128 0.44 -7.41 1.96
C ARG A 128 0.97 -6.12 2.57
N VAL A 129 0.19 -5.46 3.41
CA VAL A 129 0.64 -4.21 4.06
C VAL A 129 1.71 -4.52 5.12
N SER A 130 2.88 -3.93 4.93
CA SER A 130 4.05 -4.05 5.83
C SER A 130 4.25 -2.83 6.72
N GLY A 131 3.54 -1.73 6.46
CA GLY A 131 3.62 -0.52 7.25
C GLY A 131 2.47 0.43 6.95
N TYR A 132 2.06 1.18 7.96
CA TYR A 132 1.01 2.18 7.86
C TYR A 132 1.35 3.39 8.75
N TYR A 133 1.23 4.58 8.17
CA TYR A 133 1.47 5.85 8.81
C TYR A 133 0.36 6.84 8.43
N ILE A 134 -0.01 7.72 9.37
CA ILE A 134 -1.09 8.69 9.20
C ILE A 134 -0.76 9.98 9.96
N GLU A 135 -1.01 11.14 9.35
CA GLU A 135 -0.79 12.48 9.94
C GLU A 135 -1.85 13.53 9.58
#